data_AF-A0A2V5W1X3-F1
#
_entry.id   AF-A0A2V5W1X3-F1
#
_cell.length_a   1.000
_cell.length_b   1.000
_cell.length_c   1.000
_cell.angle_alpha   90.00
_cell.angle_beta   90.00
_cell.angle_gamma   90.00
#
_symmetry.space_group_name_H-M   'P 1'
#
loop_
_entity.id
_entity.type
_entity.pdbx_description
1 polymer ?
#
loop_
_entity_poly.entity_id
_entity_poly.type
_entity_poly.pdbx_seq_one_letter_code
_entity_poly.pdbx_strand_id
1 'polypeptide(L)'
;MDLGTDKKAFQINLDAKKYGTFAEIGAGQEVARRFFHVGGAAGTVAKTMSAYDMTFSDAIYGSAQRYVSRDRLQTMLDHEYSLLIERLDKKLGGVRTFFVFADTVAARSFKQHNESHGWLGVRFQNEPRGEPSQIVIHVRMLDEANVDQQEALGIIGVNLLYGAFFHAQPEKLIASLQENLAPNRMQVDLIKFSGPAYANVDNRLMSLQLVSQGLTDAVIFTADGEMVQAADILYKKAILVERGSFRPVTYATNDMLNGARTAFLKQSGVAEADLVVLMEMTLENLLAEGQLNHADFLARVDILGALGRTVIISKFGESFRLASYLSRYTSRMIGLVMGVPSLLEIFDEKYYLNLEGGILEALGRMFKSGLKLYVYPMIDEQTEELVTARTLEVAPNLRSLYRYLIENEFIQEITDYNPDYLRIHPPETLAKLQSGDAGWESTVPPEVTRMIKERQFFGYRVAAANQAAV
;
A
#
# COMPACT_ATOMS: atom_id res chain seq x y z
N MET A 1 25.83 4.37 -19.31
CA MET A 1 26.29 3.14 -18.63
C MET A 1 26.20 3.39 -17.14
N ASP A 2 25.31 2.67 -16.47
CA ASP A 2 25.12 2.77 -15.02
C ASP A 2 26.14 1.88 -14.30
N LEU A 3 27.27 2.50 -13.93
CA LEU A 3 28.40 1.83 -13.29
C LEU A 3 28.03 1.22 -11.93
N GLY A 4 26.98 1.71 -11.27
CA GLY A 4 26.54 1.20 -9.96
C GLY A 4 25.86 -0.16 -10.09
N THR A 5 24.90 -0.26 -11.00
CA THR A 5 24.14 -1.50 -11.20
C THR A 5 24.98 -2.59 -11.86
N ASP A 6 25.85 -2.23 -12.80
CA ASP A 6 26.73 -3.20 -13.46
C ASP A 6 27.72 -3.83 -12.45
N LYS A 7 28.17 -3.08 -11.45
CA LYS A 7 28.97 -3.62 -10.33
C LYS A 7 28.19 -4.66 -9.50
N LYS A 8 26.90 -4.42 -9.23
CA LYS A 8 26.05 -5.38 -8.51
C LYS A 8 25.91 -6.69 -9.29
N ALA A 9 25.59 -6.60 -10.59
CA ALA A 9 25.49 -7.78 -11.46
C ALA A 9 26.83 -8.52 -11.53
N PHE A 10 27.95 -7.81 -11.67
CA PHE A 10 29.28 -8.41 -11.69
C PHE A 10 29.64 -9.11 -10.38
N GLN A 11 29.31 -8.51 -9.23
CA GLN A 11 29.51 -9.14 -7.92
C GLN A 11 28.74 -10.45 -7.79
N ILE A 12 27.49 -10.50 -8.27
CA ILE A 12 26.70 -11.75 -8.30
C ILE A 12 27.37 -12.77 -9.23
N ASN A 13 27.86 -12.35 -10.40
CA ASN A 13 28.57 -13.23 -11.33
C ASN A 13 29.86 -13.85 -10.77
N LEU A 14 30.52 -13.15 -9.84
CA LEU A 14 31.73 -13.66 -9.18
C LEU A 14 31.44 -14.61 -8.02
N ASP A 15 30.22 -14.64 -7.49
CA ASP A 15 29.83 -15.59 -6.46
C ASP A 15 29.51 -16.95 -7.09
N ALA A 16 30.53 -17.83 -7.10
CA ALA A 16 30.43 -19.17 -7.66
C ALA A 16 29.37 -20.08 -7.00
N LYS A 17 28.82 -19.69 -5.84
CA LYS A 17 27.70 -20.40 -5.22
C LYS A 17 26.37 -20.08 -5.88
N LYS A 18 26.18 -18.88 -6.45
CA LYS A 18 24.91 -18.45 -7.05
C LYS A 18 24.81 -19.00 -8.47
N TYR A 19 23.83 -19.86 -8.71
CA TYR A 19 23.63 -20.45 -10.04
C TYR A 19 22.16 -20.62 -10.36
N GLY A 20 21.71 -20.11 -11.51
CA GLY A 20 20.27 -20.00 -11.70
C GLY A 20 19.80 -19.71 -13.10
N THR A 21 18.49 -19.54 -13.20
CA THR A 21 17.77 -19.30 -14.44
C THR A 21 17.18 -17.90 -14.44
N PHE A 22 17.20 -17.25 -15.61
CA PHE A 22 16.44 -16.03 -15.89
C PHE A 22 15.29 -16.38 -16.84
N ALA A 23 14.07 -16.07 -16.46
CA ALA A 23 12.86 -16.30 -17.26
C ALA A 23 12.07 -15.01 -17.40
N GLU A 24 12.29 -14.32 -18.51
CA GLU A 24 11.76 -12.98 -18.72
C GLU A 24 10.71 -13.03 -19.84
N ILE A 25 9.52 -12.44 -19.62
CA ILE A 25 8.44 -12.43 -20.62
C ILE A 25 7.94 -11.01 -20.85
N GLY A 26 7.72 -10.67 -22.12
CA GLY A 26 7.35 -9.32 -22.52
C GLY A 26 8.58 -8.41 -22.54
N ALA A 27 8.45 -7.21 -21.99
CA ALA A 27 9.52 -6.21 -22.07
C ALA A 27 10.68 -6.41 -21.07
N GLY A 28 10.70 -7.52 -20.33
CA GLY A 28 11.64 -7.75 -19.22
C GLY A 28 13.06 -8.20 -19.57
N GLN A 29 13.47 -8.30 -20.84
CA GLN A 29 14.74 -8.93 -21.29
C GLN A 29 16.06 -8.23 -20.87
N GLU A 30 16.01 -7.34 -19.90
CA GLU A 30 17.11 -6.43 -19.57
C GLU A 30 17.92 -6.91 -18.37
N VAL A 31 17.39 -7.78 -17.52
CA VAL A 31 18.13 -8.28 -16.36
C VAL A 31 19.17 -9.28 -16.81
N ALA A 32 18.79 -10.34 -17.54
CA ALA A 32 19.76 -11.32 -18.05
C ALA A 32 20.82 -10.67 -18.95
N ARG A 33 20.42 -9.68 -19.78
CA ARG A 33 21.34 -8.93 -20.64
C ARG A 33 22.47 -8.28 -19.85
N ARG A 34 22.19 -7.67 -18.69
CA ARG A 34 23.20 -7.06 -17.82
C ARG A 34 24.19 -8.09 -17.30
N PHE A 35 23.73 -9.26 -16.88
CA PHE A 35 24.59 -10.34 -16.42
C PHE A 35 25.53 -10.84 -17.51
N PHE A 36 25.09 -10.90 -18.78
CA PHE A 36 25.98 -11.22 -19.89
C PHE A 36 26.98 -10.10 -20.19
N HIS A 37 26.54 -8.84 -20.14
CA HIS A 37 27.36 -7.68 -20.49
C HIS A 37 28.56 -7.48 -19.57
N VAL A 38 28.38 -7.66 -18.26
CA VAL A 38 29.45 -7.42 -17.27
C VAL A 38 30.48 -8.54 -17.18
N GLY A 39 30.25 -9.66 -17.86
CA GLY A 39 31.14 -10.84 -17.86
C GLY A 39 31.00 -11.72 -16.60
N GLY A 40 31.53 -12.94 -16.67
CA GLY A 40 31.43 -13.93 -15.58
C GLY A 40 30.14 -14.78 -15.57
N ALA A 41 29.19 -14.48 -16.47
CA ALA A 41 27.88 -15.15 -16.54
C ALA A 41 27.93 -16.68 -16.62
N ALA A 42 28.98 -17.29 -17.20
CA ALA A 42 29.12 -18.75 -17.25
C ALA A 42 29.16 -19.41 -15.85
N GLY A 43 29.59 -18.66 -14.83
CA GLY A 43 29.60 -19.09 -13.43
C GLY A 43 28.22 -19.08 -12.77
N THR A 44 27.26 -18.32 -13.32
CA THR A 44 26.03 -17.90 -12.62
C THR A 44 24.75 -18.21 -13.39
N VAL A 45 24.77 -18.10 -14.72
CA VAL A 45 23.61 -18.32 -15.59
C VAL A 45 23.62 -19.77 -16.08
N ALA A 46 22.68 -20.57 -15.58
CA ALA A 46 22.41 -21.92 -16.06
C ALA A 46 21.56 -21.91 -17.33
N LYS A 47 20.56 -21.03 -17.37
CA LYS A 47 19.62 -20.87 -18.49
C LYS A 47 19.08 -19.43 -18.52
N THR A 48 18.86 -18.91 -19.72
CA THR A 48 17.97 -17.77 -19.95
C THR A 48 16.84 -18.23 -20.88
N MET A 49 15.62 -17.76 -20.66
CA MET A 49 14.50 -18.03 -21.53
C MET A 49 13.65 -16.78 -21.75
N SER A 50 13.05 -16.70 -22.94
CA SER A 50 12.10 -15.66 -23.31
C SER A 50 11.00 -16.25 -24.19
N ALA A 51 9.75 -15.92 -23.91
CA ALA A 51 8.60 -16.36 -24.68
C ALA A 51 7.64 -15.19 -24.96
N TYR A 52 7.84 -14.50 -26.08
CA TYR A 52 7.03 -13.35 -26.50
C TYR A 52 5.66 -13.74 -27.07
N ASP A 53 5.60 -14.85 -27.81
CA ASP A 53 4.35 -15.34 -28.37
C ASP A 53 3.53 -16.04 -27.29
N MET A 54 2.24 -15.69 -27.19
CA MET A 54 1.34 -16.22 -26.17
C MET A 54 1.20 -17.76 -26.27
N THR A 55 1.17 -18.31 -27.49
CA THR A 55 1.05 -19.76 -27.71
C THR A 55 2.28 -20.50 -27.21
N PHE A 56 3.48 -19.97 -27.50
CA PHE A 56 4.73 -20.52 -26.96
C PHE A 56 4.78 -20.40 -25.44
N SER A 57 4.38 -19.25 -24.91
CA SER A 57 4.30 -18.99 -23.49
C SER A 57 3.38 -20.01 -22.79
N ASP A 58 2.20 -20.28 -23.36
CA ASP A 58 1.23 -21.22 -22.82
C ASP A 58 1.67 -22.67 -22.94
N ALA A 59 2.40 -23.03 -24.00
CA ALA A 59 2.97 -24.36 -24.13
C ALA A 59 4.01 -24.67 -23.04
N ILE A 60 4.67 -23.66 -22.49
CA ILE A 60 5.68 -23.79 -21.43
C ILE A 60 5.05 -23.70 -20.04
N TYR A 61 4.19 -22.70 -19.83
CA TYR A 61 3.70 -22.30 -18.50
C TYR A 61 2.18 -22.50 -18.31
N GLY A 62 1.48 -23.09 -19.28
CA GLY A 62 0.02 -23.21 -19.26
C GLY A 62 -0.69 -21.89 -19.55
N SER A 63 -2.02 -21.94 -19.72
CA SER A 63 -2.85 -20.76 -19.99
C SER A 63 -3.00 -19.86 -18.76
N ALA A 64 -3.01 -18.55 -18.95
CA ALA A 64 -3.29 -17.57 -17.89
C ALA A 64 -4.49 -16.68 -18.25
N GLN A 65 -5.32 -16.31 -17.27
CA GLN A 65 -6.41 -15.34 -17.50
C GLN A 65 -5.87 -13.94 -17.82
N ARG A 66 -4.78 -13.55 -17.15
CA ARG A 66 -4.00 -12.34 -17.42
C ARG A 66 -2.52 -12.72 -17.51
N TYR A 67 -1.88 -12.37 -18.62
CA TYR A 67 -0.48 -12.72 -18.85
C TYR A 67 0.48 -11.89 -17.98
N VAL A 68 0.14 -10.63 -17.70
CA VAL A 68 0.85 -9.81 -16.71
C VAL A 68 0.09 -9.90 -15.39
N SER A 69 0.48 -10.89 -14.58
CA SER A 69 -0.18 -11.19 -13.31
C SER A 69 0.77 -11.89 -12.34
N ARG A 70 0.42 -11.84 -11.05
CA ARG A 70 1.12 -12.58 -10.00
C ARG A 70 1.09 -14.09 -10.22
N ASP A 71 -0.04 -14.63 -10.67
CA ASP A 71 -0.21 -16.07 -10.92
C ASP A 71 0.69 -16.54 -12.07
N ARG A 72 0.82 -15.73 -13.12
CA ARG A 72 1.76 -16.02 -14.20
C ARG A 72 3.20 -16.03 -13.71
N LEU A 73 3.61 -15.00 -12.96
CA LEU A 73 4.94 -14.96 -12.35
C LEU A 73 5.20 -16.20 -11.48
N GLN A 74 4.24 -16.57 -10.63
CA GLN A 74 4.36 -17.73 -9.75
C GLN A 74 4.57 -19.02 -10.55
N THR A 75 3.78 -19.21 -11.61
CA THR A 75 3.90 -20.39 -12.49
C THR A 75 5.27 -20.46 -13.16
N MET A 76 5.82 -19.32 -13.58
CA MET A 76 7.16 -19.25 -14.15
C MET A 76 8.23 -19.62 -13.11
N LEU A 77 8.16 -19.07 -11.90
CA LEU A 77 9.08 -19.40 -10.80
C LEU A 77 9.01 -20.88 -10.42
N ASP A 78 7.82 -21.48 -10.40
CA ASP A 78 7.60 -22.90 -10.09
C ASP A 78 8.18 -23.82 -11.16
N HIS A 79 7.81 -23.58 -12.42
CA HIS A 79 8.26 -24.38 -13.54
C HIS A 79 9.78 -24.36 -13.67
N GLU A 80 10.35 -23.16 -13.66
CA GLU A 80 11.78 -22.97 -13.91
C GLU A 80 12.66 -23.46 -12.78
N TYR A 81 12.19 -23.34 -11.54
CA TYR A 81 12.93 -23.83 -10.38
C TYR A 81 12.92 -25.37 -10.35
N SER A 82 11.76 -25.98 -10.64
CA SER A 82 11.64 -27.43 -10.73
C SER A 82 12.57 -28.02 -11.79
N LEU A 83 12.63 -27.40 -12.97
CA LEU A 83 13.51 -27.80 -14.06
C LEU A 83 15.00 -27.65 -13.69
N LEU A 84 15.36 -26.57 -12.99
CA LEU A 84 16.72 -26.34 -12.53
C LEU A 84 17.17 -27.43 -11.54
N ILE A 85 16.31 -27.78 -10.58
CA ILE A 85 16.55 -28.86 -9.61
C ILE A 85 16.69 -30.21 -10.31
N GLU A 86 15.74 -30.56 -11.19
CA GLU A 86 15.73 -31.82 -11.94
C GLU A 86 17.05 -32.05 -12.68
N ARG A 87 17.56 -31.01 -13.35
CA ARG A 87 18.73 -31.11 -14.22
C ARG A 87 20.07 -31.03 -13.49
N LEU A 88 20.15 -30.27 -12.38
CA LEU A 88 21.43 -29.86 -11.82
C LEU A 88 21.67 -30.29 -10.37
N ASP A 89 20.65 -30.61 -9.57
CA ASP A 89 20.83 -30.89 -8.14
C ASP A 89 21.85 -32.01 -7.88
N LYS A 90 21.77 -33.12 -8.63
CA LYS A 90 22.67 -34.27 -8.44
C LYS A 90 24.15 -33.90 -8.60
N LYS A 91 24.47 -32.91 -9.45
CA LYS A 91 25.85 -32.53 -9.76
C LYS A 91 26.33 -31.32 -8.97
N LEU A 92 25.46 -30.33 -8.79
CA LEU A 92 25.84 -29.00 -8.28
C LEU A 92 25.12 -28.63 -6.98
N GLY A 93 24.02 -29.29 -6.63
CA GLY A 93 23.16 -28.91 -5.50
C GLY A 93 23.83 -29.04 -4.13
N GLY A 94 24.89 -29.84 -4.00
CA GLY A 94 25.68 -29.93 -2.77
C GLY A 94 26.68 -28.79 -2.55
N VAL A 95 26.96 -27.97 -3.57
CA VAL A 95 27.99 -26.90 -3.51
C VAL A 95 27.48 -25.54 -3.96
N ARG A 96 26.39 -25.50 -4.75
CA ARG A 96 25.75 -24.28 -5.24
C ARG A 96 24.39 -24.08 -4.59
N THR A 97 23.99 -22.82 -4.48
CA THR A 97 22.63 -22.39 -4.13
C THR A 97 21.91 -21.98 -5.40
N PHE A 98 20.79 -22.63 -5.68
CA PHE A 98 20.02 -22.36 -6.88
C PHE A 98 19.10 -21.15 -6.76
N PHE A 99 18.92 -20.42 -7.87
CA PHE A 99 17.93 -19.36 -7.98
C PHE A 99 17.20 -19.37 -9.31
N VAL A 100 16.01 -18.77 -9.33
CA VAL A 100 15.29 -18.38 -10.53
C VAL A 100 14.86 -16.94 -10.37
N PHE A 101 15.23 -16.10 -11.33
CA PHE A 101 14.62 -14.81 -11.54
C PHE A 101 13.56 -14.96 -12.63
N ALA A 102 12.39 -14.39 -12.40
CA ALA A 102 11.33 -14.35 -13.39
C ALA A 102 10.66 -12.99 -13.43
N ASP A 103 10.22 -12.58 -14.63
CA ASP A 103 9.34 -11.44 -14.79
C ASP A 103 8.28 -11.62 -15.88
N THR A 104 7.15 -10.94 -15.71
CA THR A 104 6.11 -10.77 -16.73
C THR A 104 5.70 -9.32 -16.76
N VAL A 105 5.95 -8.65 -17.89
CA VAL A 105 5.88 -7.19 -17.96
C VAL A 105 5.17 -6.70 -19.22
N ALA A 106 4.23 -5.78 -19.04
CA ALA A 106 3.63 -4.98 -20.10
C ALA A 106 4.26 -3.59 -20.11
N ALA A 107 5.25 -3.38 -20.99
CA ALA A 107 5.75 -2.04 -21.28
C ALA A 107 4.88 -1.35 -22.34
N ARG A 108 5.10 -0.04 -22.49
CA ARG A 108 4.30 0.81 -23.37
C ARG A 108 4.35 0.29 -24.81
N SER A 109 3.19 0.02 -25.38
CA SER A 109 3.06 -0.35 -26.78
C SER A 109 2.81 0.89 -27.65
N PHE A 110 3.25 0.85 -28.91
CA PHE A 110 2.93 1.90 -29.90
C PHE A 110 1.42 2.01 -30.23
N LYS A 111 0.60 1.01 -29.85
CA LYS A 111 -0.82 0.92 -30.22
C LYS A 111 -1.80 1.19 -29.07
N GLN A 112 -1.37 1.09 -27.81
CA GLN A 112 -2.24 1.23 -26.63
C GLN A 112 -1.56 2.08 -25.54
N HIS A 113 -2.30 3.06 -25.02
CA HIS A 113 -1.91 3.93 -23.90
C HIS A 113 -2.28 3.34 -22.53
N ASN A 114 -2.17 2.02 -22.37
CA ASN A 114 -2.43 1.38 -21.08
C ASN A 114 -1.28 1.65 -20.11
N GLU A 115 -1.59 1.53 -18.81
CA GLU A 115 -0.60 1.61 -17.73
C GLU A 115 0.52 0.59 -17.96
N SER A 116 1.76 1.05 -17.85
CA SER A 116 2.95 0.20 -18.00
C SER A 116 3.33 -0.36 -16.63
N HIS A 117 3.25 -1.68 -16.48
CA HIS A 117 3.46 -2.34 -15.18
C HIS A 117 3.94 -3.78 -15.34
N GLY A 118 4.43 -4.39 -14.26
CA GLY A 118 4.98 -5.74 -14.32
C GLY A 118 5.17 -6.39 -12.96
N TRP A 119 5.29 -7.71 -12.99
CA TRP A 119 5.59 -8.56 -11.84
C TRP A 119 6.99 -9.12 -11.98
N LEU A 120 7.83 -8.94 -10.96
CA LEU A 120 9.17 -9.50 -10.89
C LEU A 120 9.27 -10.39 -9.65
N GLY A 121 10.02 -11.46 -9.74
CA GLY A 121 10.22 -12.36 -8.62
C GLY A 121 11.55 -13.08 -8.66
N VAL A 122 12.05 -13.39 -7.48
CA VAL A 122 13.20 -14.25 -7.28
C VAL A 122 12.83 -15.36 -6.32
N ARG A 123 13.06 -16.61 -6.74
CA ARG A 123 13.07 -17.78 -5.88
C ARG A 123 14.50 -18.25 -5.72
N PHE A 124 14.95 -18.49 -4.50
CA PHE A 124 16.36 -18.81 -4.25
C PHE A 124 16.58 -19.63 -2.99
N GLN A 125 17.70 -20.36 -2.98
CA GLN A 125 18.19 -21.06 -1.80
C GLN A 125 19.18 -20.18 -1.03
N ASN A 126 19.04 -20.16 0.31
CA ASN A 126 20.05 -19.57 1.19
C ASN A 126 21.24 -20.51 1.38
N GLU A 127 21.00 -21.81 1.43
CA GLU A 127 21.99 -22.87 1.60
C GLU A 127 21.82 -23.96 0.54
N PRO A 128 22.89 -24.65 0.12
CA PRO A 128 22.80 -25.74 -0.85
C PRO A 128 21.77 -26.79 -0.40
N ARG A 129 20.84 -27.18 -1.29
CA ARG A 129 19.70 -28.07 -1.00
C ARG A 129 18.74 -27.61 0.10
N GLY A 130 18.82 -26.35 0.52
CA GLY A 130 17.82 -25.76 1.40
C GLY A 130 16.48 -25.57 0.70
N GLU A 131 15.41 -25.55 1.49
CA GLU A 131 14.10 -25.10 1.04
C GLU A 131 14.19 -23.65 0.52
N PRO A 132 13.60 -23.34 -0.64
CA PRO A 132 13.76 -22.02 -1.25
C PRO A 132 12.90 -20.97 -0.55
N SER A 133 13.44 -19.75 -0.52
CA SER A 133 12.68 -18.55 -0.20
C SER A 133 12.34 -17.78 -1.47
N GLN A 134 11.35 -16.89 -1.39
CA GLN A 134 10.86 -16.14 -2.54
C GLN A 134 10.53 -14.70 -2.17
N ILE A 135 10.91 -13.77 -3.05
CA ILE A 135 10.52 -12.37 -3.02
C ILE A 135 9.78 -12.08 -4.33
N VAL A 136 8.62 -11.45 -4.22
CA VAL A 136 7.83 -11.00 -5.36
C VAL A 136 7.57 -9.51 -5.21
N ILE A 137 7.75 -8.74 -6.27
CA ILE A 137 7.37 -7.33 -6.34
C ILE A 137 6.45 -7.07 -7.52
N HIS A 138 5.60 -6.07 -7.36
CA HIS A 138 4.96 -5.41 -8.49
C HIS A 138 5.58 -4.03 -8.71
N VAL A 139 5.72 -3.66 -9.97
CA VAL A 139 6.29 -2.38 -10.37
C VAL A 139 5.38 -1.64 -11.35
N ARG A 140 5.31 -0.32 -11.20
CA ARG A 140 4.73 0.60 -12.18
C ARG A 140 5.87 1.35 -12.86
N MET A 141 5.84 1.37 -14.18
CA MET A 141 6.81 2.06 -15.02
C MET A 141 6.26 3.44 -15.40
N LEU A 142 6.99 4.48 -15.03
CA LEU A 142 6.54 5.86 -15.18
C LEU A 142 7.22 6.59 -16.33
N ASP A 143 8.32 6.04 -16.86
CA ASP A 143 8.99 6.57 -18.04
C ASP A 143 8.04 6.58 -19.25
N GLU A 144 8.14 7.63 -20.08
CA GLU A 144 7.29 7.76 -21.26
C GLU A 144 7.71 6.85 -22.41
N ALA A 145 9.02 6.62 -22.59
CA ALA A 145 9.56 5.84 -23.68
C ALA A 145 9.82 4.38 -23.28
N ASN A 146 9.48 3.45 -24.17
CA ASN A 146 9.65 2.02 -23.92
C ASN A 146 11.11 1.61 -23.62
N VAL A 147 12.10 2.23 -24.28
CA VAL A 147 13.52 1.93 -24.05
C VAL A 147 13.96 2.33 -22.64
N ASP A 148 13.44 3.45 -22.14
CA ASP A 148 13.73 3.91 -20.79
C ASP A 148 13.07 3.00 -19.75
N GLN A 149 11.83 2.56 -20.00
CA GLN A 149 11.15 1.56 -19.17
C GLN A 149 11.94 0.25 -19.08
N GLN A 150 12.45 -0.24 -20.21
CA GLN A 150 13.31 -1.43 -20.29
C GLN A 150 14.60 -1.25 -19.49
N GLU A 151 15.30 -0.14 -19.66
CA GLU A 151 16.52 0.15 -18.90
C GLU A 151 16.26 0.10 -17.38
N ALA A 152 15.18 0.75 -16.94
CA ALA A 152 14.77 0.78 -15.54
C ALA A 152 14.40 -0.62 -15.00
N LEU A 153 13.74 -1.47 -15.82
CA LEU A 153 13.46 -2.88 -15.47
C LEU A 153 14.74 -3.66 -15.24
N GLY A 154 15.73 -3.48 -16.13
CA GLY A 154 17.04 -4.09 -15.96
C GLY A 154 17.71 -3.66 -14.65
N ILE A 155 17.57 -2.38 -14.25
CA ILE A 155 18.16 -1.88 -13.00
C ILE A 155 17.47 -2.49 -11.79
N ILE A 156 16.15 -2.40 -11.71
CA ILE A 156 15.41 -2.87 -10.55
C ILE A 156 15.48 -4.39 -10.39
N GLY A 157 15.54 -5.14 -11.48
CA GLY A 157 15.71 -6.60 -11.45
C GLY A 157 17.08 -7.01 -10.90
N VAL A 158 18.16 -6.31 -11.29
CA VAL A 158 19.49 -6.51 -10.69
C VAL A 158 19.49 -6.13 -9.21
N ASN A 159 18.84 -5.01 -8.84
CA ASN A 159 18.73 -4.59 -7.44
C ASN A 159 17.95 -5.62 -6.60
N LEU A 160 16.87 -6.21 -7.14
CA LEU A 160 16.10 -7.26 -6.47
C LEU A 160 16.96 -8.51 -6.21
N LEU A 161 17.70 -8.97 -7.22
CA LEU A 161 18.63 -10.11 -7.08
C LEU A 161 19.74 -9.82 -6.08
N TYR A 162 20.34 -8.64 -6.17
CA TYR A 162 21.40 -8.21 -5.25
C TYR A 162 20.88 -8.17 -3.81
N GLY A 163 19.71 -7.57 -3.60
CA GLY A 163 19.06 -7.51 -2.30
C GLY A 163 18.77 -8.91 -1.75
N ALA A 164 18.20 -9.80 -2.56
CA ALA A 164 17.90 -11.17 -2.15
C ALA A 164 19.15 -11.95 -1.69
N PHE A 165 20.31 -11.68 -2.29
CA PHE A 165 21.54 -12.41 -2.00
C PHE A 165 22.41 -11.77 -0.91
N PHE A 166 22.37 -10.44 -0.77
CA PHE A 166 23.33 -9.70 0.05
C PHE A 166 22.69 -8.82 1.14
N HIS A 167 21.36 -8.76 1.23
CA HIS A 167 20.67 -8.04 2.30
C HIS A 167 19.87 -9.00 3.18
N ALA A 168 20.36 -9.19 4.41
CA ALA A 168 19.66 -10.00 5.42
C ALA A 168 18.43 -9.29 6.01
N GLN A 169 18.43 -7.95 6.03
CA GLN A 169 17.32 -7.14 6.54
C GLN A 169 16.38 -6.74 5.38
N PRO A 170 15.10 -7.16 5.41
CA PRO A 170 14.13 -6.81 4.38
C PRO A 170 13.98 -5.30 4.14
N GLU A 171 14.06 -4.48 5.19
CA GLU A 171 13.94 -3.01 5.09
C GLU A 171 15.08 -2.42 4.27
N LYS A 172 16.31 -2.95 4.42
CA LYS A 172 17.47 -2.55 3.63
C LYS A 172 17.35 -3.02 2.19
N LEU A 173 16.80 -4.23 1.98
CA LEU A 173 16.50 -4.73 0.64
C LEU A 173 15.54 -3.79 -0.08
N ILE A 174 14.44 -3.41 0.57
CA ILE A 174 13.45 -2.49 0.03
C ILE A 174 14.11 -1.16 -0.36
N ALA A 175 14.88 -0.56 0.54
CA ALA A 175 15.60 0.69 0.26
C ALA A 175 16.51 0.58 -0.97
N SER A 176 17.17 -0.58 -1.12
CA SER A 176 18.12 -0.82 -2.21
C SER A 176 17.48 -0.97 -3.60
N LEU A 177 16.15 -1.19 -3.69
CA LEU A 177 15.45 -1.38 -4.97
C LEU A 177 15.54 -0.14 -5.87
N GLN A 178 15.57 1.06 -5.29
CA GLN A 178 15.65 2.33 -6.00
C GLN A 178 17.08 2.78 -6.32
N GLU A 179 18.11 2.06 -5.87
CA GLU A 179 19.49 2.46 -6.12
C GLU A 179 19.79 2.53 -7.63
N ASN A 180 20.43 3.61 -8.05
CA ASN A 180 20.75 3.93 -9.44
C ASN A 180 19.52 4.17 -10.36
N LEU A 181 18.31 4.28 -9.81
CA LEU A 181 17.15 4.80 -10.52
C LEU A 181 16.98 6.28 -10.21
N ALA A 182 16.81 7.11 -11.25
CA ALA A 182 16.38 8.48 -11.04
C ALA A 182 14.97 8.49 -10.40
N PRO A 183 14.65 9.50 -9.57
CA PRO A 183 13.32 9.63 -8.99
C PRO A 183 12.22 9.59 -10.06
N ASN A 184 11.08 8.98 -9.72
CA ASN A 184 9.90 8.89 -10.58
C ASN A 184 10.06 8.12 -11.90
N ARG A 185 11.08 7.27 -12.06
CA ARG A 185 11.14 6.32 -13.21
C ARG A 185 10.32 5.05 -12.96
N MET A 186 10.31 4.59 -11.71
CA MET A 186 9.57 3.41 -11.27
C MET A 186 8.99 3.58 -9.87
N GLN A 187 7.88 2.89 -9.64
CA GLN A 187 7.32 2.68 -8.31
C GLN A 187 7.25 1.19 -8.01
N VAL A 188 7.57 0.80 -6.77
CA VAL A 188 7.32 -0.53 -6.23
C VAL A 188 6.12 -0.40 -5.30
N ASP A 189 4.96 -0.85 -5.75
CA ASP A 189 3.68 -0.68 -5.06
C ASP A 189 3.19 -1.96 -4.36
N LEU A 190 3.90 -3.07 -4.53
CA LEU A 190 3.70 -4.29 -3.76
C LEU A 190 5.02 -5.04 -3.60
N ILE A 191 5.22 -5.60 -2.40
CA ILE A 191 6.29 -6.56 -2.13
C ILE A 191 5.77 -7.68 -1.23
N LYS A 192 6.12 -8.94 -1.53
CA LYS A 192 5.82 -10.10 -0.69
C LYS A 192 7.05 -10.97 -0.52
N PHE A 193 7.36 -11.27 0.73
CA PHE A 193 8.38 -12.20 1.16
C PHE A 193 7.74 -13.51 1.63
N SER A 194 8.36 -14.64 1.29
CA SER A 194 7.88 -15.98 1.68
C SER A 194 9.01 -17.00 1.74
N GLY A 195 8.80 -18.10 2.46
CA GLY A 195 9.78 -19.16 2.66
C GLY A 195 10.64 -18.98 3.91
N PRO A 196 11.56 -19.94 4.17
CA PRO A 196 12.24 -20.08 5.45
C PRO A 196 13.11 -18.88 5.84
N ALA A 197 13.70 -18.15 4.88
CA ALA A 197 14.50 -16.96 5.18
C ALA A 197 13.66 -15.79 5.73
N TYR A 198 12.34 -15.84 5.53
CA TYR A 198 11.43 -14.75 5.86
C TYR A 198 10.30 -15.19 6.80
N ALA A 199 10.48 -16.29 7.55
CA ALA A 199 9.47 -16.84 8.44
C ALA A 199 8.96 -15.85 9.50
N ASN A 200 9.79 -14.89 9.91
CA ASN A 200 9.47 -13.87 10.91
C ASN A 200 9.10 -12.50 10.29
N VAL A 201 8.95 -12.43 8.96
CA VAL A 201 8.62 -11.16 8.28
C VAL A 201 7.10 -10.98 8.22
N ASP A 202 6.62 -9.90 8.82
CA ASP A 202 5.25 -9.44 8.58
C ASP A 202 5.20 -8.61 7.30
N ASN A 203 4.57 -9.16 6.27
CA ASN A 203 4.47 -8.51 4.96
C ASN A 203 3.72 -7.17 5.00
N ARG A 204 2.88 -6.93 6.02
CA ARG A 204 2.19 -5.64 6.20
C ARG A 204 3.16 -4.53 6.57
N LEU A 205 4.16 -4.86 7.39
CA LEU A 205 5.27 -3.96 7.65
C LEU A 205 6.09 -3.69 6.40
N MET A 206 6.31 -4.70 5.56
CA MET A 206 7.07 -4.52 4.31
C MET A 206 6.36 -3.59 3.33
N SER A 207 5.04 -3.68 3.24
CA SER A 207 4.23 -2.72 2.49
C SER A 207 4.27 -1.32 3.09
N LEU A 208 4.24 -1.18 4.42
CA LEU A 208 4.46 0.12 5.08
C LEU A 208 5.84 0.71 4.72
N GLN A 209 6.88 -0.12 4.65
CA GLN A 209 8.22 0.31 4.23
C GLN A 209 8.25 0.85 2.80
N LEU A 210 7.43 0.33 1.88
CA LEU A 210 7.33 0.88 0.53
C LEU A 210 6.86 2.35 0.55
N VAL A 211 5.91 2.69 1.44
CA VAL A 211 5.40 4.06 1.55
C VAL A 211 6.38 4.94 2.33
N SER A 212 6.86 4.48 3.48
CA SER A 212 7.75 5.27 4.35
C SER A 212 9.11 5.57 3.73
N GLN A 213 9.61 4.68 2.86
CA GLN A 213 10.86 4.87 2.12
C GLN A 213 10.66 5.51 0.75
N GLY A 214 9.42 5.84 0.35
CA GLY A 214 9.13 6.58 -0.88
C GLY A 214 9.15 5.76 -2.18
N LEU A 215 8.97 4.43 -2.10
CA LEU A 215 8.83 3.55 -3.25
C LEU A 215 7.46 3.61 -3.91
N THR A 216 6.43 3.93 -3.14
CA THR A 216 5.07 4.17 -3.62
C THR A 216 4.39 5.24 -2.78
N ASP A 217 3.30 5.78 -3.30
CA ASP A 217 2.50 6.80 -2.60
C ASP A 217 1.46 6.18 -1.65
N ALA A 218 1.03 4.96 -1.95
CA ALA A 218 0.09 4.21 -1.14
C ALA A 218 0.16 2.70 -1.36
N VAL A 219 -0.24 1.95 -0.33
CA VAL A 219 -0.41 0.48 -0.33
C VAL A 219 -1.76 0.11 0.30
N ILE A 220 -2.35 -1.02 -0.11
CA ILE A 220 -3.67 -1.46 0.36
C ILE A 220 -3.61 -2.88 0.92
N PHE A 221 -4.31 -3.09 2.05
CA PHE A 221 -4.54 -4.37 2.69
C PHE A 221 -6.02 -4.68 2.73
N THR A 222 -6.39 -5.91 2.37
CA THR A 222 -7.73 -6.43 2.62
C THR A 222 -7.90 -6.81 4.09
N ALA A 223 -9.15 -7.05 4.53
CA ALA A 223 -9.47 -7.33 5.93
C ALA A 223 -8.79 -8.61 6.47
N ASP A 224 -8.48 -9.57 5.61
CA ASP A 224 -7.69 -10.77 5.91
C ASP A 224 -6.17 -10.52 5.97
N GLY A 225 -5.73 -9.27 5.74
CA GLY A 225 -4.33 -8.86 5.79
C GLY A 225 -3.55 -9.12 4.50
N GLU A 226 -4.20 -9.58 3.43
CA GLU A 226 -3.53 -9.74 2.13
C GLU A 226 -3.26 -8.39 1.47
N MET A 227 -2.09 -8.29 0.85
CA MET A 227 -1.66 -7.12 0.10
C MET A 227 -2.19 -7.22 -1.32
N VAL A 228 -2.84 -6.15 -1.78
CA VAL A 228 -3.51 -6.12 -3.08
C VAL A 228 -3.10 -4.89 -3.88
N GLN A 229 -3.14 -5.02 -5.20
CA GLN A 229 -2.98 -3.87 -6.07
C GLN A 229 -4.21 -2.99 -6.01
N ALA A 230 -4.00 -1.67 -5.99
CA ALA A 230 -5.11 -0.71 -6.05
C ALA A 230 -5.98 -0.92 -7.31
N ALA A 231 -5.37 -1.22 -8.46
CA ALA A 231 -6.11 -1.50 -9.69
C ALA A 231 -7.04 -2.70 -9.56
N ASP A 232 -6.67 -3.75 -8.81
CA ASP A 232 -7.49 -4.96 -8.71
C ASP A 232 -8.76 -4.75 -7.89
N ILE A 233 -8.72 -3.89 -6.87
CA ILE A 233 -9.86 -3.66 -5.98
C ILE A 233 -10.66 -2.39 -6.30
N LEU A 234 -10.02 -1.35 -6.84
CA LEU A 234 -10.65 -0.04 -7.04
C LEU A 234 -11.23 0.13 -8.45
N TYR A 235 -10.79 -0.70 -9.40
CA TYR A 235 -11.19 -0.53 -10.80
C TYR A 235 -12.71 -0.59 -10.97
N LYS A 236 -13.26 0.49 -11.52
CA LYS A 236 -14.72 0.66 -11.75
C LYS A 236 -15.58 0.51 -10.49
N LYS A 237 -15.02 0.67 -9.29
CA LYS A 237 -15.79 0.68 -8.03
C LYS A 237 -16.09 2.10 -7.59
N ALA A 238 -17.21 2.28 -6.90
CA ALA A 238 -17.43 3.49 -6.13
C ALA A 238 -16.59 3.40 -4.84
N ILE A 239 -16.03 4.51 -4.38
CA ILE A 239 -15.05 4.48 -3.28
C ILE A 239 -15.53 5.40 -2.17
N LEU A 240 -15.55 4.91 -0.94
CA LEU A 240 -15.75 5.72 0.26
C LEU A 240 -14.53 5.56 1.14
N VAL A 241 -13.90 6.67 1.54
CA VAL A 241 -12.70 6.66 2.37
C VAL A 241 -12.96 7.40 3.67
N GLU A 242 -12.69 6.74 4.78
CA GLU A 242 -12.58 7.40 6.08
C GLU A 242 -11.10 7.51 6.45
N ARG A 243 -10.63 8.73 6.70
CA ARG A 243 -9.27 8.99 7.17
C ARG A 243 -9.25 9.05 8.69
N GLY A 244 -8.31 8.37 9.32
CA GLY A 244 -8.18 8.41 10.77
C GLY A 244 -6.90 7.78 11.30
N SER A 245 -6.60 8.05 12.57
CA SER A 245 -5.51 7.38 13.28
C SER A 245 -5.88 5.95 13.68
N PHE A 246 -7.17 5.66 13.86
CA PHE A 246 -7.72 4.35 14.27
C PHE A 246 -7.06 3.75 15.52
N ARG A 247 -6.75 4.62 16.50
CA ARG A 247 -5.97 4.28 17.69
C ARG A 247 -6.70 4.62 19.01
N PRO A 248 -7.65 3.79 19.48
CA PRO A 248 -8.32 2.71 18.74
C PRO A 248 -9.48 3.23 17.87
N VAL A 249 -10.12 2.32 17.13
CA VAL A 249 -11.44 2.57 16.50
C VAL A 249 -12.51 2.69 17.59
N THR A 250 -13.32 3.73 17.54
CA THR A 250 -14.39 4.00 18.53
C THR A 250 -15.79 3.84 17.93
N TYR A 251 -16.83 3.95 18.75
CA TYR A 251 -18.20 4.07 18.24
C TYR A 251 -18.39 5.32 17.37
N ALA A 252 -17.77 6.45 17.70
CA ALA A 252 -17.84 7.66 16.86
C ALA A 252 -17.27 7.43 15.45
N THR A 253 -16.13 6.72 15.35
CA THR A 253 -15.54 6.33 14.05
C THR A 253 -16.54 5.49 13.23
N ASN A 254 -17.10 4.44 13.83
CA ASN A 254 -18.04 3.57 13.13
C ASN A 254 -19.34 4.29 12.75
N ASP A 255 -19.85 5.16 13.62
CA ASP A 255 -21.09 5.88 13.39
C ASP A 255 -20.95 6.89 12.25
N MET A 256 -19.84 7.63 12.23
CA MET A 256 -19.46 8.51 11.13
C MET A 256 -19.38 7.74 9.80
N LEU A 257 -18.71 6.60 9.76
CA LEU A 257 -18.62 5.80 8.54
C LEU A 257 -19.98 5.23 8.10
N ASN A 258 -20.78 4.75 9.04
CA ASN A 258 -22.09 4.17 8.74
C ASN A 258 -23.05 5.22 8.20
N GLY A 259 -23.13 6.39 8.83
CA GLY A 259 -23.96 7.50 8.38
C GLY A 259 -23.53 8.01 6.99
N ALA A 260 -22.22 8.16 6.75
CA ALA A 260 -21.69 8.51 5.45
C ALA A 260 -22.02 7.46 4.38
N ARG A 261 -21.88 6.18 4.71
CA ARG A 261 -22.18 5.06 3.81
C ARG A 261 -23.65 5.02 3.41
N THR A 262 -24.57 5.23 4.35
CA THR A 262 -26.01 5.32 4.08
C THR A 262 -26.30 6.46 3.11
N ALA A 263 -25.76 7.65 3.37
CA ALA A 263 -25.93 8.81 2.49
C ALA A 263 -25.31 8.57 1.09
N PHE A 264 -24.11 7.99 1.05
CA PHE A 264 -23.37 7.71 -0.18
C PHE A 264 -24.10 6.73 -1.09
N LEU A 265 -24.60 5.61 -0.56
CA LEU A 265 -25.33 4.60 -1.34
C LEU A 265 -26.64 5.18 -1.89
N LYS A 266 -27.35 5.95 -1.07
CA LYS A 266 -28.59 6.63 -1.50
C LYS A 266 -28.34 7.60 -2.65
N GLN A 267 -27.26 8.38 -2.59
CA GLN A 267 -26.96 9.38 -3.62
C GLN A 267 -26.38 8.79 -4.90
N SER A 268 -25.44 7.84 -4.77
CA SER A 268 -24.78 7.23 -5.93
C SER A 268 -25.66 6.23 -6.68
N GLY A 269 -26.64 5.62 -6.01
CA GLY A 269 -27.47 4.56 -6.58
C GLY A 269 -26.69 3.29 -6.93
N VAL A 270 -25.45 3.14 -6.45
CA VAL A 270 -24.65 1.93 -6.70
C VAL A 270 -25.09 0.80 -5.76
N ALA A 271 -24.98 -0.43 -6.25
CA ALA A 271 -25.16 -1.60 -5.41
C ALA A 271 -24.05 -1.66 -4.34
N GLU A 272 -24.38 -2.21 -3.17
CA GLU A 272 -23.44 -2.35 -2.05
C GLU A 272 -22.19 -3.16 -2.41
N ALA A 273 -22.32 -4.18 -3.25
CA ALA A 273 -21.20 -4.99 -3.76
C ALA A 273 -20.24 -4.21 -4.71
N ASP A 274 -20.66 -3.03 -5.15
CA ASP A 274 -19.89 -2.14 -6.02
C ASP A 274 -19.27 -0.94 -5.27
N LEU A 275 -19.49 -0.86 -3.96
CA LEU A 275 -18.86 0.09 -3.06
C LEU A 275 -17.63 -0.56 -2.40
N VAL A 276 -16.48 0.10 -2.51
CA VAL A 276 -15.29 -0.21 -1.72
C VAL A 276 -15.15 0.84 -0.64
N VAL A 277 -15.11 0.38 0.62
CA VAL A 277 -14.82 1.23 1.77
C VAL A 277 -13.36 1.06 2.15
N LEU A 278 -12.63 2.17 2.27
CA LEU A 278 -11.22 2.20 2.65
C LEU A 278 -11.03 2.97 3.96
N MET A 279 -10.25 2.42 4.85
CA MET A 279 -9.79 3.11 6.06
C MET A 279 -8.38 3.64 5.79
N GLU A 280 -8.22 4.95 5.64
CA GLU A 280 -6.92 5.57 5.37
C GLU A 280 -6.19 5.93 6.65
N MET A 281 -4.98 5.40 6.82
CA MET A 281 -4.00 5.94 7.75
C MET A 281 -2.89 6.61 6.95
N THR A 282 -2.63 7.89 7.21
CA THR A 282 -1.51 8.59 6.57
C THR A 282 -0.21 8.34 7.35
N LEU A 283 0.94 8.52 6.71
CA LEU A 283 2.23 8.49 7.40
C LEU A 283 2.29 9.53 8.53
N GLU A 284 1.66 10.70 8.38
CA GLU A 284 1.57 11.68 9.46
C GLU A 284 0.82 11.11 10.67
N ASN A 285 -0.26 10.35 10.48
CA ASN A 285 -0.96 9.68 11.59
C ASN A 285 -0.11 8.60 12.27
N LEU A 286 0.80 7.96 11.53
CA LEU A 286 1.69 6.92 12.04
C LEU A 286 2.96 7.50 12.70
N LEU A 287 3.32 8.74 12.38
CA LEU A 287 4.47 9.48 12.91
C LEU A 287 4.10 10.48 14.01
N ALA A 288 2.85 10.51 14.46
CA ALA A 288 2.36 11.50 15.43
C ALA A 288 3.15 11.54 16.76
N GLU A 289 3.73 10.41 17.19
CA GLU A 289 4.61 10.31 18.37
C GLU A 289 6.12 10.51 18.05
N GLY A 290 6.44 11.03 16.85
CA GLY A 290 7.79 11.37 16.40
C GLY A 290 8.53 10.25 15.66
N GLN A 291 8.22 8.98 15.92
CA GLN A 291 8.82 7.84 15.23
C GLN A 291 7.78 6.78 14.86
N LEU A 292 8.07 6.03 13.80
CA LEU A 292 7.20 4.96 13.33
C LEU A 292 7.23 3.78 14.31
N ASN A 293 6.11 3.52 14.98
CA ASN A 293 5.98 2.38 15.87
C ASN A 293 5.32 1.19 15.14
N HIS A 294 6.13 0.19 14.79
CA HIS A 294 5.67 -1.00 14.05
C HIS A 294 4.60 -1.80 14.81
N ALA A 295 4.72 -1.94 16.13
CA ALA A 295 3.74 -2.69 16.94
C ALA A 295 2.40 -1.94 17.00
N ASP A 296 2.45 -0.62 17.13
CA ASP A 296 1.25 0.23 17.12
C ASP A 296 0.55 0.19 15.76
N PHE A 297 1.31 0.27 14.67
CA PHE A 297 0.77 0.10 13.31
C PHE A 297 0.07 -1.25 13.14
N LEU A 298 0.75 -2.36 13.51
CA LEU A 298 0.16 -3.70 13.40
C LEU A 298 -1.09 -3.85 14.25
N ALA A 299 -1.14 -3.25 15.44
CA ALA A 299 -2.33 -3.25 16.29
C ALA A 299 -3.53 -2.54 15.62
N ARG A 300 -3.30 -1.41 14.95
CA ARG A 300 -4.34 -0.70 14.18
C ARG A 300 -4.85 -1.56 13.03
N VAL A 301 -3.94 -2.17 12.25
CA VAL A 301 -4.31 -3.03 11.12
C VAL A 301 -5.05 -4.29 11.58
N ASP A 302 -4.62 -4.92 12.68
CA ASP A 302 -5.29 -6.09 13.27
C ASP A 302 -6.73 -5.76 13.68
N ILE A 303 -6.94 -4.63 14.36
CA ILE A 303 -8.29 -4.19 14.77
C ILE A 303 -9.18 -3.89 13.56
N LEU A 304 -8.65 -3.18 12.56
CA LEU A 304 -9.40 -2.89 11.34
C LEU A 304 -9.75 -4.16 10.56
N GLY A 305 -8.82 -5.12 10.49
CA GLY A 305 -9.05 -6.43 9.87
C GLY A 305 -10.12 -7.25 10.59
N ALA A 306 -10.11 -7.28 11.92
CA ALA A 306 -11.15 -7.93 12.72
C ALA A 306 -12.54 -7.33 12.47
N LEU A 307 -12.62 -6.02 12.27
CA LEU A 307 -13.85 -5.31 11.89
C LEU A 307 -14.21 -5.46 10.40
N GLY A 308 -13.50 -6.30 9.63
CA GLY A 308 -13.78 -6.55 8.22
C GLY A 308 -13.41 -5.38 7.30
N ARG A 309 -12.51 -4.49 7.71
CA ARG A 309 -12.19 -3.25 6.97
C ARG A 309 -10.94 -3.39 6.10
N THR A 310 -11.03 -2.90 4.86
CA THR A 310 -9.89 -2.72 3.96
C THR A 310 -9.13 -1.45 4.35
N VAL A 311 -7.81 -1.53 4.44
CA VAL A 311 -6.94 -0.45 4.92
C VAL A 311 -6.06 0.07 3.80
N ILE A 312 -5.97 1.38 3.66
CA ILE A 312 -4.98 2.05 2.79
C ILE A 312 -4.00 2.83 3.65
N ILE A 313 -2.70 2.65 3.40
CA ILE A 313 -1.65 3.47 3.99
C ILE A 313 -1.12 4.39 2.92
N SER A 314 -1.02 5.68 3.22
CA SER A 314 -0.63 6.67 2.23
C SER A 314 0.35 7.71 2.79
N LYS A 315 1.06 8.38 1.89
CA LYS A 315 1.81 9.61 2.20
C LYS A 315 1.03 10.89 1.87
N PHE A 316 -0.30 10.79 1.71
CA PHE A 316 -1.14 11.89 1.27
C PHE A 316 -1.58 12.76 2.45
N GLY A 317 -0.73 13.71 2.84
CA GLY A 317 -1.11 14.74 3.81
C GLY A 317 -2.37 15.49 3.36
N GLU A 318 -2.39 16.00 2.13
CA GLU A 318 -3.52 16.77 1.60
C GLU A 318 -4.56 15.89 0.87
N SER A 319 -5.84 16.07 1.20
CA SER A 319 -6.96 15.28 0.65
C SER A 319 -7.07 15.31 -0.88
N PHE A 320 -6.64 16.40 -1.54
CA PHE A 320 -6.66 16.48 -3.01
C PHE A 320 -5.67 15.51 -3.67
N ARG A 321 -4.58 15.11 -2.98
CA ARG A 321 -3.63 14.13 -3.50
C ARG A 321 -4.23 12.73 -3.47
N LEU A 322 -4.92 12.37 -2.38
CA LEU A 322 -5.68 11.13 -2.29
C LEU A 322 -6.77 11.08 -3.38
N ALA A 323 -7.52 12.16 -3.55
CA ALA A 323 -8.54 12.28 -4.60
C ALA A 323 -7.95 12.03 -6.00
N SER A 324 -6.79 12.64 -6.27
CA SER A 324 -6.05 12.47 -7.52
C SER A 324 -5.54 11.03 -7.68
N TYR A 325 -5.09 10.38 -6.60
CA TYR A 325 -4.66 8.98 -6.62
C TYR A 325 -5.81 8.03 -6.97
N LEU A 326 -6.96 8.16 -6.29
CA LEU A 326 -8.11 7.26 -6.41
C LEU A 326 -8.81 7.40 -7.77
N SER A 327 -8.92 8.62 -8.28
CA SER A 327 -9.56 8.91 -9.58
C SER A 327 -8.83 8.31 -10.79
N ARG A 328 -7.59 7.83 -10.62
CA ARG A 328 -6.88 7.06 -11.67
C ARG A 328 -7.50 5.68 -11.90
N TYR A 329 -8.14 5.10 -10.88
CA TYR A 329 -8.66 3.74 -10.94
C TYR A 329 -10.15 3.68 -11.24
N THR A 330 -10.90 4.75 -10.99
CA THR A 330 -12.34 4.78 -11.17
C THR A 330 -12.84 6.13 -11.66
N SER A 331 -13.87 6.09 -12.49
CA SER A 331 -14.69 7.25 -12.86
C SER A 331 -16.03 7.27 -12.11
N ARG A 332 -16.26 6.33 -11.18
CA ARG A 332 -17.44 6.33 -10.29
C ARG A 332 -17.21 7.30 -9.13
N MET A 333 -18.29 7.56 -8.39
CA MET A 333 -18.29 8.50 -7.26
C MET A 333 -17.24 8.12 -6.21
N ILE A 334 -16.56 9.14 -5.68
CA ILE A 334 -15.59 9.05 -4.57
C ILE A 334 -16.14 9.88 -3.40
N GLY A 335 -16.14 9.32 -2.20
CA GLY A 335 -16.57 9.99 -0.98
C GLY A 335 -15.43 10.04 0.02
N LEU A 336 -15.22 11.18 0.66
CA LEU A 336 -14.34 11.30 1.83
C LEU A 336 -15.19 11.57 3.06
N VAL A 337 -15.01 10.75 4.09
CA VAL A 337 -15.70 10.82 5.37
C VAL A 337 -14.81 11.52 6.38
N MET A 338 -15.35 12.51 7.07
CA MET A 338 -14.60 13.29 8.06
C MET A 338 -15.52 14.01 9.04
N GLY A 339 -14.96 14.44 10.18
CA GLY A 339 -15.64 15.36 11.09
C GLY A 339 -15.45 16.83 10.71
N VAL A 340 -16.23 17.70 11.34
CA VAL A 340 -16.07 19.16 11.26
C VAL A 340 -14.63 19.65 11.49
N PRO A 341 -13.85 19.13 12.47
CA PRO A 341 -12.46 19.58 12.66
C PRO A 341 -11.57 19.38 11.44
N SER A 342 -11.67 18.24 10.77
CA SER A 342 -10.91 17.97 9.54
C SER A 342 -11.41 18.78 8.36
N LEU A 343 -12.71 19.12 8.33
CA LEU A 343 -13.24 20.04 7.33
C LEU A 343 -12.63 21.44 7.50
N LEU A 344 -12.48 21.94 8.72
CA LEU A 344 -11.80 23.21 8.98
C LEU A 344 -10.36 23.20 8.45
N GLU A 345 -9.62 22.11 8.65
CA GLU A 345 -8.25 21.97 8.12
C GLU A 345 -8.21 22.03 6.59
N ILE A 346 -9.20 21.49 5.87
CA ILE A 346 -9.28 21.60 4.40
C ILE A 346 -9.37 23.06 3.94
N PHE A 347 -9.98 23.94 4.75
CA PHE A 347 -10.10 25.37 4.45
C PHE A 347 -9.01 26.23 5.09
N ASP A 348 -7.94 25.63 5.63
CA ASP A 348 -6.78 26.36 6.10
C ASP A 348 -5.75 26.57 4.97
N GLU A 349 -5.59 27.82 4.54
CA GLU A 349 -4.74 28.20 3.41
C GLU A 349 -3.25 27.87 3.63
N LYS A 350 -2.80 27.66 4.87
CA LYS A 350 -1.40 27.32 5.17
C LYS A 350 -0.94 26.03 4.50
N TYR A 351 -1.87 25.11 4.21
CA TYR A 351 -1.56 23.83 3.55
C TYR A 351 -1.34 23.96 2.04
N TYR A 352 -1.64 25.12 1.44
CA TYR A 352 -1.63 25.30 -0.02
C TYR A 352 -0.65 26.36 -0.51
N LEU A 353 0.27 26.82 0.35
CA LEU A 353 1.25 27.87 0.01
C LEU A 353 2.21 27.47 -1.12
N ASN A 354 2.37 26.17 -1.37
CA ASN A 354 3.24 25.64 -2.44
C ASN A 354 2.52 25.41 -3.78
N LEU A 355 1.22 25.75 -3.88
CA LEU A 355 0.44 25.66 -5.12
C LEU A 355 0.31 27.04 -5.76
N GLU A 356 0.52 27.14 -7.07
CA GLU A 356 0.44 28.40 -7.81
C GLU A 356 -0.94 29.06 -7.67
N GLY A 357 -2.02 28.27 -7.69
CA GLY A 357 -3.38 28.72 -7.48
C GLY A 357 -3.91 28.55 -6.04
N GLY A 358 -3.04 28.24 -5.08
CA GLY A 358 -3.38 28.11 -3.66
C GLY A 358 -4.56 27.17 -3.39
N ILE A 359 -5.44 27.56 -2.47
CA ILE A 359 -6.63 26.79 -2.08
C ILE A 359 -7.59 26.52 -3.24
N LEU A 360 -7.72 27.46 -4.20
CA LEU A 360 -8.61 27.29 -5.36
C LEU A 360 -8.11 26.15 -6.26
N GLU A 361 -6.81 26.08 -6.47
CA GLU A 361 -6.20 24.96 -7.20
C GLU A 361 -6.39 23.63 -6.45
N ALA A 362 -6.18 23.61 -5.14
CA ALA A 362 -6.35 22.41 -4.32
C ALA A 362 -7.79 21.87 -4.37
N LEU A 363 -8.78 22.71 -4.09
CA LEU A 363 -10.19 22.31 -4.10
C LEU A 363 -10.67 21.97 -5.51
N GLY A 364 -10.20 22.71 -6.53
CA GLY A 364 -10.48 22.40 -7.93
C GLY A 364 -9.98 21.00 -8.30
N ARG A 365 -8.74 20.64 -7.92
CA ARG A 365 -8.19 19.29 -8.11
C ARG A 365 -8.98 18.23 -7.33
N MET A 366 -9.35 18.53 -6.09
CA MET A 366 -10.06 17.60 -5.20
C MET A 366 -11.44 17.22 -5.73
N PHE A 367 -12.23 18.20 -6.17
CA PHE A 367 -13.62 17.99 -6.57
C PHE A 367 -13.79 17.64 -8.06
N LYS A 368 -12.75 17.81 -8.89
CA LYS A 368 -12.77 17.51 -10.34
C LYS A 368 -13.26 16.09 -10.67
N SER A 369 -13.00 15.11 -9.82
CA SER A 369 -13.35 13.70 -10.04
C SER A 369 -14.75 13.30 -9.56
N GLY A 370 -15.63 14.27 -9.27
CA GLY A 370 -16.94 13.99 -8.69
C GLY A 370 -16.85 13.54 -7.22
N LEU A 371 -15.76 13.93 -6.55
CA LEU A 371 -15.56 13.67 -5.14
C LEU A 371 -16.57 14.45 -4.30
N LYS A 372 -17.03 13.85 -3.20
CA LYS A 372 -17.89 14.53 -2.21
C LYS A 372 -17.36 14.32 -0.80
N LEU A 373 -17.50 15.34 0.04
CA LEU A 373 -17.20 15.26 1.47
C LEU A 373 -18.48 14.90 2.24
N TYR A 374 -18.39 13.93 3.13
CA TYR A 374 -19.43 13.53 4.07
C TYR A 374 -18.96 13.93 5.47
N VAL A 375 -19.64 14.91 6.04
CA VAL A 375 -19.20 15.65 7.22
C VAL A 375 -20.05 15.24 8.42
N TYR A 376 -19.39 14.63 9.38
CA TYR A 376 -19.94 14.28 10.68
C TYR A 376 -19.97 15.51 11.59
N PRO A 377 -21.10 15.81 12.25
CA PRO A 377 -21.20 16.98 13.10
C PRO A 377 -20.37 16.80 14.37
N MET A 378 -20.18 17.89 15.11
CA MET A 378 -19.53 17.89 16.41
C MET A 378 -20.31 18.74 17.40
N ILE A 379 -20.09 18.51 18.69
CA ILE A 379 -20.52 19.43 19.74
C ILE A 379 -19.32 20.34 20.03
N ASP A 380 -19.54 21.66 19.99
CA ASP A 380 -18.53 22.61 20.41
C ASP A 380 -18.37 22.55 21.94
N GLU A 381 -17.15 22.36 22.43
CA GLU A 381 -16.89 22.20 23.86
C GLU A 381 -17.12 23.48 24.67
N GLN A 382 -17.06 24.65 24.04
CA GLN A 382 -17.22 25.94 24.71
C GLN A 382 -18.67 26.40 24.72
N THR A 383 -19.40 26.22 23.62
CA THR A 383 -20.79 26.69 23.48
C THR A 383 -21.81 25.60 23.78
N GLU A 384 -21.41 24.33 23.80
CA GLU A 384 -22.28 23.14 23.83
C GLU A 384 -23.25 23.05 22.63
N GLU A 385 -23.02 23.85 21.57
CA GLU A 385 -23.87 23.86 20.38
C GLU A 385 -23.43 22.80 19.37
N LEU A 386 -24.41 22.30 18.59
CA LEU A 386 -24.16 21.39 17.50
C LEU A 386 -23.61 22.16 16.29
N VAL A 387 -22.37 21.87 15.92
CA VAL A 387 -21.74 22.39 14.70
C VAL A 387 -21.85 21.36 13.59
N THR A 388 -22.36 21.80 12.45
CA THR A 388 -22.62 21.02 11.25
C THR A 388 -21.86 21.63 10.08
N ALA A 389 -21.81 20.98 8.92
CA ALA A 389 -21.18 21.59 7.75
C ALA A 389 -21.89 22.90 7.34
N ARG A 390 -23.21 23.04 7.53
CA ARG A 390 -23.92 24.27 7.18
C ARG A 390 -23.75 25.40 8.20
N THR A 391 -23.53 25.06 9.47
CA THR A 391 -23.34 26.05 10.54
C THR A 391 -21.88 26.41 10.78
N LEU A 392 -20.93 25.66 10.19
CA LEU A 392 -19.51 25.92 10.31
C LEU A 392 -19.12 27.30 9.76
N GLU A 393 -18.40 28.08 10.56
CA GLU A 393 -17.83 29.35 10.13
C GLU A 393 -16.40 29.16 9.62
N VAL A 394 -16.16 29.53 8.35
CA VAL A 394 -14.82 29.59 7.75
C VAL A 394 -14.31 31.03 7.70
N ALA A 395 -13.01 31.19 7.41
CA ALA A 395 -12.36 32.48 7.25
C ALA A 395 -13.14 33.41 6.29
N PRO A 396 -13.26 34.72 6.57
CA PRO A 396 -14.13 35.63 5.81
C PRO A 396 -13.91 35.64 4.30
N ASN A 397 -12.67 35.51 3.85
CA ASN A 397 -12.28 35.44 2.44
C ASN A 397 -12.70 34.14 1.73
N LEU A 398 -12.97 33.07 2.48
CA LEU A 398 -13.36 31.76 1.94
C LEU A 398 -14.87 31.51 1.98
N ARG A 399 -15.66 32.38 2.62
CA ARG A 399 -17.11 32.19 2.83
C ARG A 399 -17.89 31.93 1.54
N SER A 400 -17.60 32.67 0.47
CA SER A 400 -18.29 32.50 -0.82
C SER A 400 -17.94 31.17 -1.48
N LEU A 401 -16.68 30.75 -1.38
CA LEU A 401 -16.21 29.47 -1.90
C LEU A 401 -16.82 28.30 -1.13
N TYR A 402 -16.84 28.38 0.20
CA TYR A 402 -17.47 27.39 1.07
C TYR A 402 -18.96 27.24 0.77
N ARG A 403 -19.67 28.37 0.67
CA ARG A 403 -21.10 28.39 0.31
C ARG A 403 -21.35 27.72 -1.04
N TYR A 404 -20.55 28.05 -2.06
CA TYR A 404 -20.64 27.39 -3.36
C TYR A 404 -20.51 25.87 -3.25
N LEU A 405 -19.56 25.37 -2.45
CA LEU A 405 -19.34 23.93 -2.28
C LEU A 405 -20.50 23.23 -1.56
N ILE A 406 -21.12 23.89 -0.58
CA ILE A 406 -22.32 23.39 0.13
C ILE A 406 -23.54 23.40 -0.80
N GLU A 407 -23.80 24.51 -1.50
CA GLU A 407 -24.97 24.67 -2.38
C GLU A 407 -24.94 23.72 -3.59
N ASN A 408 -23.75 23.34 -4.04
CA ASN A 408 -23.56 22.37 -5.13
C ASN A 408 -23.33 20.93 -4.64
N GLU A 409 -23.60 20.65 -3.36
CA GLU A 409 -23.53 19.31 -2.74
C GLU A 409 -22.15 18.62 -2.84
N PHE A 410 -21.07 19.40 -2.98
CA PHE A 410 -19.70 18.89 -2.83
C PHE A 410 -19.40 18.54 -1.38
N ILE A 411 -20.07 19.20 -0.45
CA ILE A 411 -20.01 18.95 0.99
C ILE A 411 -21.41 18.59 1.47
N GLN A 412 -21.55 17.44 2.13
CA GLN A 412 -22.80 16.93 2.65
C GLN A 412 -22.70 16.59 4.11
N GLU A 413 -23.77 16.84 4.84
CA GLU A 413 -23.88 16.52 6.25
C GLU A 413 -24.31 15.07 6.42
N ILE A 414 -23.68 14.41 7.39
CA ILE A 414 -24.16 13.14 7.90
C ILE A 414 -25.27 13.47 8.90
N THR A 415 -26.49 13.06 8.57
CA THR A 415 -27.71 13.34 9.37
C THR A 415 -28.23 12.12 10.11
N ASP A 416 -27.80 10.93 9.71
CA ASP A 416 -28.10 9.66 10.36
C ASP A 416 -26.89 9.27 11.23
N TYR A 417 -26.97 9.61 12.51
CA TYR A 417 -25.94 9.38 13.52
C TYR A 417 -26.55 9.27 14.92
N ASN A 418 -25.81 8.67 15.85
CA ASN A 418 -26.17 8.60 17.25
C ASN A 418 -25.62 9.82 18.03
N PRO A 419 -26.48 10.70 18.58
CA PRO A 419 -26.04 11.88 19.34
C PRO A 419 -25.13 11.55 20.53
N ASP A 420 -25.30 10.38 21.17
CA ASP A 420 -24.48 9.98 22.31
C ASP A 420 -23.01 9.76 21.92
N TYR A 421 -22.76 9.39 20.66
CA TYR A 421 -21.41 9.15 20.16
C TYR A 421 -20.67 10.43 19.77
N LEU A 422 -21.36 11.58 19.67
CA LEU A 422 -20.71 12.88 19.42
C LEU A 422 -19.75 13.30 20.54
N ARG A 423 -19.94 12.77 21.76
CA ARG A 423 -19.09 13.03 22.93
C ARG A 423 -17.95 12.01 23.08
N ILE A 424 -17.79 11.10 22.12
CA ILE A 424 -16.70 10.13 22.13
C ILE A 424 -15.53 10.68 21.32
N HIS A 425 -14.49 11.12 22.03
CA HIS A 425 -13.25 11.60 21.41
C HIS A 425 -12.17 10.50 21.42
N PRO A 426 -11.61 10.11 20.26
CA PRO A 426 -10.57 9.09 20.20
C PRO A 426 -9.33 9.38 21.07
N PRO A 427 -8.79 10.62 21.14
CA PRO A 427 -7.66 10.93 22.02
C PRO A 427 -7.95 10.68 23.51
N GLU A 428 -9.16 11.01 23.96
CA GLU A 428 -9.58 10.77 25.35
C GLU A 428 -9.76 9.28 25.64
N THR A 429 -10.33 8.53 24.68
CA THR A 429 -10.47 7.08 24.76
C THR A 429 -9.10 6.42 24.93
N LEU A 430 -8.11 6.85 24.13
CA LEU A 430 -6.73 6.38 24.24
C LEU A 430 -6.10 6.74 25.59
N ALA A 431 -6.29 7.98 26.06
CA ALA A 431 -5.75 8.41 27.35
C ALA A 431 -6.31 7.58 28.52
N LYS A 432 -7.62 7.31 28.53
CA LYS A 432 -8.28 6.43 29.52
C LYS A 432 -7.74 5.00 29.46
N LEU A 433 -7.57 4.46 28.25
CA LEU A 433 -6.97 3.14 28.02
C LEU A 433 -5.55 3.03 28.61
N GLN A 434 -4.72 4.07 28.41
CA GLN A 434 -3.33 4.09 28.87
C GLN A 434 -3.18 4.41 30.36
N SER A 435 -4.16 5.08 30.97
CA SER A 435 -4.20 5.33 32.41
C SER A 435 -4.77 4.15 33.21
N GLY A 436 -5.44 3.21 32.55
CA GLY A 436 -6.12 2.07 33.18
C GLY A 436 -7.54 2.40 33.67
N ASP A 437 -8.14 3.50 33.21
CA ASP A 437 -9.53 3.86 33.48
C ASP A 437 -10.48 3.01 32.61
N ALA A 438 -11.26 2.12 33.21
CA ALA A 438 -12.19 1.22 32.50
C ALA A 438 -13.29 1.95 31.69
N GLY A 439 -13.46 3.26 31.85
CA GLY A 439 -14.42 4.05 31.07
C GLY A 439 -14.24 3.97 29.55
N TRP A 440 -13.03 3.69 29.05
CA TRP A 440 -12.78 3.52 27.60
C TRP A 440 -13.53 2.32 26.99
N GLU A 441 -13.86 1.30 27.79
CA GLU A 441 -14.53 0.10 27.27
C GLU A 441 -15.93 0.38 26.74
N SER A 442 -16.56 1.45 27.24
CA SER A 442 -17.88 1.91 26.80
C SER A 442 -17.83 2.72 25.50
N THR A 443 -16.64 3.15 25.05
CA THR A 443 -16.49 4.04 23.89
C THR A 443 -16.07 3.29 22.62
N VAL A 444 -15.81 1.99 22.70
CA VAL A 444 -15.38 1.15 21.59
C VAL A 444 -16.25 -0.11 21.45
N PRO A 445 -16.31 -0.75 20.27
CA PRO A 445 -17.02 -2.02 20.09
C PRO A 445 -16.47 -3.15 20.98
N PRO A 446 -17.29 -4.12 21.41
CA PRO A 446 -16.86 -5.19 22.31
C PRO A 446 -15.70 -6.04 21.76
N GLU A 447 -15.67 -6.26 20.44
CA GLU A 447 -14.58 -6.96 19.78
C GLU A 447 -13.25 -6.22 19.90
N VAL A 448 -13.27 -4.89 19.76
CA VAL A 448 -12.09 -4.03 19.92
C VAL A 448 -11.61 -4.08 21.38
N THR A 449 -12.52 -4.01 22.35
CA THR A 449 -12.20 -4.17 23.78
C THR A 449 -11.49 -5.48 24.06
N ARG A 450 -12.03 -6.59 23.54
CA ARG A 450 -11.46 -7.93 23.71
C ARG A 450 -10.04 -7.99 23.14
N MET A 451 -9.85 -7.55 21.90
CA MET A 451 -8.53 -7.58 21.24
C MET A 451 -7.48 -6.74 21.97
N ILE A 452 -7.85 -5.54 22.40
CA ILE A 452 -6.96 -4.64 23.14
C ILE A 452 -6.51 -5.30 24.45
N LYS A 453 -7.43 -5.93 25.19
CA LYS A 453 -7.11 -6.62 26.44
C LYS A 453 -6.24 -7.86 26.23
N GLU A 454 -6.61 -8.72 25.27
CA GLU A 454 -5.92 -9.98 24.99
C GLU A 454 -4.50 -9.76 24.46
N ARG A 455 -4.31 -8.75 23.59
CA ARG A 455 -3.03 -8.47 22.92
C ARG A 455 -2.25 -7.30 23.52
N GLN A 456 -2.78 -6.69 24.58
CA GLN A 456 -2.19 -5.53 25.27
C GLN A 456 -1.87 -4.36 24.32
N PHE A 457 -2.76 -4.10 23.37
CA PHE A 457 -2.56 -3.05 22.36
C PHE A 457 -2.60 -1.64 22.95
N PHE A 458 -1.98 -0.70 22.25
CA PHE A 458 -2.00 0.74 22.53
C PHE A 458 -1.52 1.16 23.93
N GLY A 459 -0.71 0.32 24.58
CA GLY A 459 -0.21 0.58 25.93
C GLY A 459 -1.26 0.32 27.01
N TYR A 460 -2.23 -0.56 26.75
CA TYR A 460 -3.27 -0.96 27.68
C TYR A 460 -2.70 -1.28 29.08
N ARG A 461 -3.27 -0.64 30.09
CA ARG A 461 -2.97 -0.91 31.50
C ARG A 461 -4.20 -1.47 32.20
N VAL A 462 -3.97 -2.46 33.04
CA VAL A 462 -5.03 -2.96 33.94
C VAL A 462 -5.27 -1.90 35.00
N ALA A 463 -6.53 -1.60 35.29
CA ALA A 463 -6.90 -0.74 36.40
C ALA A 463 -6.19 -1.22 37.67
N ALA A 464 -5.52 -0.32 38.40
CA ALA A 464 -4.94 -0.66 39.69
C ALA A 464 -6.08 -1.03 40.65
N ALA A 465 -6.43 -2.31 40.72
CA ALA A 465 -7.20 -2.83 41.83
C ALA A 465 -6.36 -2.54 43.08
N ASN A 466 -6.93 -1.83 44.05
CA ASN A 466 -6.33 -1.56 45.35
C ASN A 466 -5.42 -2.71 45.81
N GLN A 467 -4.10 -2.54 45.69
CA GLN A 467 -3.10 -3.35 46.39
C GLN A 467 -3.08 -2.93 47.86
N ALA A 468 -4.25 -3.03 48.50
CA ALA A 468 -4.46 -2.82 49.93
C ALA A 468 -5.44 -3.90 50.42
N ALA A 469 -5.02 -5.16 50.31
CA ALA A 469 -5.40 -6.30 51.15
C ALA A 469 -4.88 -7.59 50.50
N VAL A 470 -3.71 -8.07 50.89
CA VAL A 470 -3.45 -9.18 51.85
C VAL A 470 -1.95 -9.21 52.12
#